data_AF-A0A3S0RPC0-F1
#
_entry.id   AF-A0A3S0RPC0-F1
#
_cell.length_a   1.000
_cell.length_b   1.000
_cell.length_c   1.000
_cell.angle_alpha   90.00
_cell.angle_beta   90.00
_cell.angle_gamma   90.00
#
_symmetry.space_group_name_H-M   'P 1'
#
loop_
_entity.id
_entity.type
_entity.pdbx_description
1 polymer ?
#
loop_
_entity_poly.entity_id
_entity_poly.type
_entity_poly.pdbx_seq_one_letter_code
_entity_poly.pdbx_strand_id
1 'polypeptide(L)'
;MRSLKLGLAAAAAFCTLSATAQADCVKVGAVGEAVTHDIAYLFATHGLANVIYGQGRVGKGPVHTKCDDGSSMTTCHSSQMACKVTTPKTCLGAWLCSPL
;
A
#
# COMPACT_ATOMS: atom_id res chain seq x y z
N MET A 1 34.66 36.24 4.21
CA MET A 1 34.23 35.04 4.98
C MET A 1 32.90 35.26 5.74
N ARG A 2 31.86 35.83 5.10
CA ARG A 2 30.57 36.15 5.78
C ARG A 2 29.36 35.49 5.10
N SER A 3 29.51 35.08 3.84
CA SER A 3 28.50 34.41 3.01
C SER A 3 28.35 32.90 3.31
N LEU A 4 29.36 32.25 3.90
CA LEU A 4 29.29 30.82 4.22
C LEU A 4 28.40 30.49 5.43
N LYS A 5 28.12 31.46 6.30
CA LYS A 5 27.34 31.23 7.54
C LYS A 5 25.82 31.27 7.33
N LEU A 6 25.34 31.89 6.24
CA LEU A 6 23.91 31.96 5.93
C LEU A 6 23.38 30.69 5.24
N GLY A 7 24.22 29.96 4.50
CA GLY A 7 23.81 28.72 3.84
C GLY A 7 23.55 27.55 4.81
N LEU A 8 24.20 27.56 5.98
CA LEU A 8 24.11 26.45 6.94
C LEU A 8 22.83 26.49 7.79
N ALA A 9 22.21 27.67 7.97
CA ALA A 9 20.97 27.82 8.71
C ALA A 9 19.73 27.36 7.91
N ALA A 10 19.80 27.40 6.58
CA ALA A 10 18.70 26.94 5.72
C ALA A 10 18.58 25.41 5.67
N ALA A 11 19.70 24.68 5.74
CA ALA A 11 19.68 23.20 5.69
C ALA A 11 19.06 22.55 6.93
N ALA A 12 19.19 23.18 8.11
CA ALA A 12 18.64 22.65 9.35
C ALA A 12 17.10 22.73 9.42
N ALA A 13 16.46 23.64 8.67
CA ALA A 13 15.01 23.81 8.64
C ALA A 13 14.28 22.75 7.78
N PHE A 14 14.98 22.07 6.86
CA PHE A 14 14.39 21.01 6.03
C PHE A 14 14.41 19.64 6.71
N CYS A 15 15.25 19.43 7.73
CA CYS A 15 15.36 18.14 8.43
C CYS A 15 14.27 17.91 9.48
N THR A 16 13.47 18.92 9.83
CA THR A 16 12.40 18.78 10.84
C THR A 16 11.03 18.42 10.26
N LEU A 17 10.84 18.50 8.94
CA LEU A 17 9.60 18.04 8.28
C LEU A 17 9.53 16.51 8.10
N SER A 18 10.58 15.78 8.45
CA SER A 18 10.54 14.32 8.57
C SER A 18 9.95 13.87 9.90
N ALA A 19 9.13 14.71 10.55
CA ALA A 19 8.24 14.29 11.62
C ALA A 19 7.38 13.16 11.04
N THR A 20 7.73 11.94 11.44
CA THR A 20 7.05 10.70 11.12
C THR A 20 5.56 10.93 11.33
N ALA A 21 4.82 11.11 10.23
CA ALA A 21 3.37 10.97 10.24
C ALA A 21 3.12 9.68 11.03
N GLN A 22 2.42 9.79 12.15
CA GLN A 22 1.93 8.63 12.88
C GLN A 22 1.12 7.85 11.85
N ALA A 23 1.76 6.84 11.27
CA ALA A 23 1.24 6.19 10.10
C ALA A 23 0.05 5.39 10.61
N ASP A 24 -1.16 5.90 10.38
CA ASP A 24 -2.39 5.17 10.61
C ASP A 24 -2.33 3.92 9.73
N CYS A 25 -1.81 2.83 10.29
CA CYS A 25 -1.59 1.56 9.63
C CYS A 25 -2.60 0.56 10.14
N VAL A 26 -3.34 -0.04 9.21
CA VAL A 26 -4.36 -1.05 9.51
C VAL A 26 -4.08 -2.29 8.70
N LYS A 27 -4.52 -3.44 9.21
CA LYS A 27 -4.54 -4.67 8.42
C LYS A 27 -5.71 -4.59 7.45
N VAL A 28 -5.43 -4.56 6.15
CA VAL A 28 -6.43 -4.58 5.08
C VAL A 28 -6.53 -6.00 4.55
N GLY A 29 -7.76 -6.43 4.22
CA GLY A 29 -8.04 -7.74 3.66
C GLY A 29 -8.87 -7.65 2.39
N ALA A 30 -8.77 -8.67 1.56
CA ALA A 30 -9.65 -8.90 0.43
C ALA A 30 -9.89 -10.41 0.26
N VAL A 31 -11.01 -10.74 -0.38
CA VAL A 31 -11.43 -12.10 -0.66
C VAL A 31 -11.57 -12.26 -2.16
N GLY A 32 -11.05 -13.37 -2.68
CA GLY A 32 -11.28 -13.83 -4.05
C GLY A 32 -11.97 -15.18 -4.01
N GLU A 33 -13.02 -15.35 -4.78
CA GLU A 33 -13.76 -16.61 -4.90
C GLU A 33 -13.91 -16.93 -6.39
N ALA A 34 -13.57 -18.15 -6.77
CA ALA A 34 -13.66 -18.59 -8.16
C ALA A 34 -13.74 -20.12 -8.28
N VAL A 35 -14.13 -20.59 -9.46
CA VAL A 35 -14.14 -22.03 -9.82
C VAL A 35 -12.77 -22.69 -9.76
N THR A 36 -11.67 -21.92 -9.81
CA THR A 36 -10.31 -22.45 -9.78
C THR A 36 -9.44 -21.68 -8.79
N HIS A 37 -8.50 -22.40 -8.19
CA HIS A 37 -7.56 -21.87 -7.22
C HIS A 37 -6.81 -20.62 -7.72
N ASP A 38 -6.24 -20.69 -8.92
CA ASP A 38 -5.40 -19.60 -9.44
C ASP A 38 -6.19 -18.30 -9.69
N ILE A 39 -7.46 -18.42 -10.13
CA ILE A 39 -8.33 -17.25 -10.32
C ILE A 39 -8.73 -16.68 -8.95
N ALA A 40 -9.09 -17.53 -7.99
CA ALA A 40 -9.42 -17.10 -6.64
C ALA A 40 -8.23 -16.39 -5.97
N TYR A 41 -7.03 -16.94 -6.12
CA TYR A 41 -5.78 -16.36 -5.62
C TYR A 41 -5.50 -15.00 -6.26
N LEU A 42 -5.65 -14.89 -7.57
CA LEU A 42 -5.46 -13.63 -8.31
C LEU A 42 -6.45 -12.57 -7.84
N PHE A 43 -7.74 -12.92 -7.71
CA PHE A 43 -8.77 -11.98 -7.22
C PHE A 43 -8.49 -11.52 -5.79
N ALA A 44 -8.08 -12.42 -4.90
CA ALA A 44 -7.76 -12.06 -3.53
C ALA A 44 -6.55 -11.13 -3.46
N THR A 45 -5.46 -11.46 -4.15
CA THR A 45 -4.19 -10.70 -4.09
C THR A 45 -4.26 -9.37 -4.85
N HIS A 46 -4.80 -9.35 -6.06
CA HIS A 46 -4.93 -8.12 -6.84
C HIS A 46 -6.09 -7.24 -6.36
N GLY A 47 -7.16 -7.85 -5.87
CA GLY A 47 -8.25 -7.17 -5.18
C GLY A 47 -7.74 -6.46 -3.93
N LEU A 48 -6.88 -7.10 -3.13
CA LEU A 48 -6.26 -6.48 -1.95
C LEU A 48 -5.51 -5.19 -2.31
N ALA A 49 -4.71 -5.20 -3.37
CA ALA A 49 -3.98 -4.01 -3.82
C ALA A 49 -4.95 -2.87 -4.18
N ASN A 50 -6.03 -3.18 -4.91
CA ASN A 50 -7.06 -2.20 -5.28
C ASN A 50 -7.82 -1.65 -4.08
N VAL A 51 -8.14 -2.49 -3.09
CA VAL A 51 -8.77 -2.05 -1.83
C VAL A 51 -7.84 -1.12 -1.05
N ILE A 52 -6.57 -1.49 -0.90
CA ILE A 52 -5.54 -0.65 -0.25
C ILE A 52 -5.46 0.71 -0.93
N TYR A 53 -5.37 0.71 -2.27
CA TYR A 53 -5.31 1.93 -3.07
C TYR A 53 -6.57 2.78 -2.91
N GLY A 54 -7.76 2.17 -3.02
CA GLY A 54 -9.04 2.85 -2.87
C GLY A 54 -9.25 3.46 -1.48
N GLN A 55 -8.58 2.93 -0.45
CA GLN A 55 -8.56 3.50 0.89
C GLN A 55 -7.56 4.66 1.07
N GLY A 56 -6.84 5.06 0.01
CA GLY A 56 -5.77 6.06 0.10
C GLY A 56 -4.60 5.58 0.97
N ARG A 57 -4.34 4.28 0.96
CA ARG A 57 -3.28 3.63 1.75
C ARG A 57 -2.21 3.06 0.83
N VAL A 58 -1.04 2.79 1.41
CA VAL A 58 0.04 2.06 0.74
C VAL A 58 0.38 0.79 1.53
N GLY A 59 0.50 -0.33 0.82
CA GLY A 59 0.89 -1.61 1.41
C GLY A 59 2.28 -1.57 2.04
N LYS A 60 2.43 -2.28 3.15
CA LYS A 60 3.66 -2.44 3.92
C LYS A 60 3.88 -3.91 4.25
N GLY A 61 5.07 -4.41 3.93
CA GLY A 61 5.45 -5.79 4.20
C GLY A 61 4.82 -6.81 3.23
N PRO A 62 4.95 -8.11 3.53
CA PRO A 62 4.45 -9.17 2.67
C PRO A 62 2.91 -9.25 2.67
N VAL A 63 2.35 -9.69 1.55
CA VAL A 63 0.94 -10.11 1.48
C VAL A 63 0.85 -11.53 2.04
N HIS A 64 -0.09 -11.76 2.95
CA HIS A 64 -0.41 -13.07 3.45
C HIS A 64 -1.71 -13.56 2.83
N THR A 65 -1.63 -14.65 2.08
CA THR A 65 -2.76 -15.26 1.39
C THR A 65 -2.95 -16.70 1.85
N LYS A 66 -4.20 -17.07 2.10
CA LYS A 66 -4.61 -18.44 2.37
C LYS A 66 -5.79 -18.78 1.47
N CYS A 67 -5.77 -19.96 0.87
CA CYS A 67 -6.85 -20.48 0.05
C CYS A 67 -7.43 -21.73 0.68
N ASP A 68 -8.75 -21.83 0.64
CA ASP A 68 -9.51 -23.01 1.02
C ASP A 68 -10.18 -23.54 -0.26
N ASP A 69 -9.69 -24.69 -0.75
CA ASP A 69 -10.19 -25.35 -1.95
C ASP A 69 -11.41 -26.21 -1.61
N GLY A 70 -12.60 -25.73 -1.97
CA GLY A 70 -13.84 -26.48 -1.88
C GLY A 70 -14.06 -27.40 -3.08
N SER A 71 -15.12 -28.21 -3.03
CA SER A 71 -15.46 -29.16 -4.10
C SER A 71 -15.98 -28.49 -5.39
N SER A 72 -16.43 -27.24 -5.32
CA SER A 72 -16.98 -26.48 -6.46
C SER A 72 -16.36 -25.10 -6.66
N MET A 73 -15.76 -24.53 -5.60
CA MET A 73 -15.20 -23.18 -5.56
C MET A 73 -13.96 -23.20 -4.67
N THR A 74 -12.96 -22.40 -5.05
CA THR A 74 -11.88 -22.00 -4.17
C THR A 74 -12.17 -20.61 -3.62
N THR A 75 -11.96 -20.45 -2.32
CA THR A 75 -12.02 -19.14 -1.66
C THR A 75 -10.65 -18.80 -1.10
N CYS A 76 -10.09 -17.66 -1.52
CA CYS A 76 -8.81 -17.15 -1.06
C CYS A 76 -8.98 -15.85 -0.26
N HIS A 77 -8.33 -15.78 0.88
CA HIS A 77 -8.27 -14.60 1.74
C HIS A 77 -6.86 -14.03 1.72
N SER A 78 -6.71 -12.79 1.27
CA SER A 78 -5.44 -12.06 1.26
C SER A 78 -5.49 -10.92 2.25
N SER A 79 -4.38 -10.66 2.94
CA SER A 79 -4.25 -9.53 3.85
C SER A 79 -2.84 -8.93 3.88
N GLN A 80 -2.76 -7.63 4.15
CA GLN A 80 -1.50 -6.91 4.27
C GLN A 80 -1.68 -5.71 5.20
N MET A 81 -0.62 -5.31 5.91
CA MET A 81 -0.60 -4.03 6.60
C MET A 81 -0.57 -2.89 5.58
N ALA A 82 -1.42 -1.88 5.74
CA ALA A 82 -1.42 -0.72 4.87
C ALA A 82 -1.60 0.59 5.65
N CYS A 83 -0.78 1.57 5.32
CA CYS A 83 -0.71 2.83 6.04
C CYS A 83 -1.30 3.97 5.21
N LYS A 84 -2.04 4.85 5.86
CA LYS A 84 -2.59 6.05 5.23
C LYS A 84 -1.46 6.94 4.72
N VAL A 85 -1.61 7.45 3.50
CA VAL A 85 -0.67 8.39 2.90
C VAL A 85 -1.33 9.75 2.71
N THR A 86 -0.58 10.83 2.93
CA THR A 86 -1.05 12.21 2.74
C THR A 86 -1.16 12.58 1.27
N THR A 87 -0.38 11.93 0.42
CA THR A 87 -0.40 12.09 -1.03
C THR A 87 -0.51 10.71 -1.68
N PRO A 88 -1.71 10.28 -2.08
CA PRO A 88 -1.87 9.04 -2.82
C PRO A 88 -1.14 9.16 -4.17
N LYS A 89 -0.49 8.09 -4.61
CA LYS A 89 0.11 8.05 -5.95
C LYS A 89 -1.01 8.17 -6.99
N THR A 90 -0.81 8.98 -8.02
CA THR A 90 -1.78 9.07 -9.12
C THR A 90 -1.66 7.82 -9.98
N CYS A 91 -2.50 6.82 -9.70
CA CYS A 91 -2.48 5.54 -10.39
C CYS A 91 -3.85 5.19 -10.99
N LEU A 92 -3.86 4.53 -12.15
CA LEU A 92 -5.04 3.84 -12.66
C LEU A 92 -5.18 2.51 -11.90
N GLY A 93 -5.92 2.54 -10.80
CA GLY A 93 -5.97 1.45 -9.84
C GLY A 93 -4.66 1.27 -9.07
N ALA A 94 -4.42 0.11 -8.46
CA ALA A 94 -3.22 -0.10 -7.64
C ALA A 94 -1.93 -0.38 -8.44
N TRP A 95 -2.01 -0.48 -9.78
CA TRP A 95 -0.96 -1.10 -10.61
C TRP A 95 -0.29 -0.14 -11.58
N LEU A 96 -1.03 0.80 -12.17
CA LEU A 96 -0.55 1.67 -13.22
C LEU A 96 -0.34 3.09 -12.68
N CYS A 97 0.78 3.28 -11.97
CA CYS A 97 1.16 4.57 -11.42
C CYS A 97 1.99 5.36 -12.43
N SER A 98 1.58 6.59 -12.74
CA SER A 98 2.37 7.48 -13.60
C SER A 98 3.48 8.16 -12.78
N PRO A 99 4.72 8.30 -13.31
CA PRO A 99 5.75 9.11 -12.68
C PRO A 99 5.44 10.59 -12.96
N LEU A 100 4.67 11.24 -12.10
CA LEU A 100 4.59 12.71 -12.06
C LEU A 100 5.57 13.24 -11.02
#